data_AF-A0A7Y3B9W5-F1
#
_entry.id   AF-A0A7Y3B9W5-F1
#
_cell.length_a   1.000
_cell.length_b   1.000
_cell.length_c   1.000
_cell.angle_alpha   90.00
_cell.angle_beta   90.00
_cell.angle_gamma   90.00
#
_symmetry.space_group_name_H-M   'P 1'
#
loop_
_entity.id
_entity.type
_entity.pdbx_description
1 polymer ?
#
loop_
_entity_poly.entity_id
_entity_poly.type
_entity_poly.pdbx_seq_one_letter_code
_entity_poly.pdbx_strand_id
1 'polypeptide(L)'
;MKKVFLNTLFLMLSIISFAQTSDISISVSDAETDGPLLGATVYFEELEKGAVTDFDGIATFTEIPNGNQTVKISYVGFKTIETTIEVGTKKEFSFKLESGGNELDEVVIQSSRSTRTVKKIPTRIEFIGVEELGEKAVMNPTNISMVLRESTGIQMQQTSLSSGNTNIRIQGLDGRYTQLLRDGFPLYGGFSSGLSILQIPPLDLQQFEIIKGSSSTLYGGGAIAGLINMVSKTPEEEPALDIMLTQTQALGSTANVFYSKRNEKFGISLYGSGHYQKVYDPEDDGFSNLPKTTSLSFNPKFFYYPSEKTTFWIGLNGTYDDRIGGDITKIESGENGI
;
A
#
# COMPACT_ATOMS: atom_id res chain seq x y z
N MET A 1 -53.28 46.48 32.30
CA MET A 1 -52.30 45.69 33.10
C MET A 1 -52.56 44.18 33.08
N LYS A 2 -53.79 43.68 33.26
CA LYS A 2 -54.08 42.22 33.25
C LYS A 2 -53.73 41.48 31.93
N LYS A 3 -53.90 42.11 30.76
CA LYS A 3 -53.56 41.49 29.46
C LYS A 3 -52.05 41.40 29.18
N VAL A 4 -51.26 42.34 29.71
CA VAL A 4 -49.79 42.30 29.57
C VAL A 4 -49.22 41.18 30.43
N PHE A 5 -49.71 41.04 31.66
CA PHE A 5 -49.29 39.97 32.58
C PHE A 5 -49.58 38.55 32.03
N LEU A 6 -50.72 38.36 31.34
CA LEU A 6 -51.07 37.09 30.73
C LEU A 6 -50.15 36.75 29.54
N ASN A 7 -49.76 37.73 28.72
CA ASN A 7 -48.81 37.53 27.63
C ASN A 7 -47.40 37.25 28.15
N THR A 8 -46.96 37.89 29.24
CA THR A 8 -45.67 37.61 29.87
C THR A 8 -45.63 36.19 30.47
N LEU A 9 -46.74 35.73 31.06
CA LEU A 9 -46.88 34.37 31.59
C LEU A 9 -46.84 33.32 30.47
N PHE A 10 -47.47 33.59 29.32
CA PHE A 10 -47.43 32.69 28.16
C PHE A 10 -46.03 32.63 27.53
N LEU A 11 -45.31 33.76 27.51
CA LEU A 11 -43.92 33.81 27.04
C LEU A 11 -42.97 33.02 27.95
N MET A 12 -43.18 33.07 29.27
CA MET A 12 -42.41 32.25 30.23
C MET A 12 -42.73 30.76 30.13
N LEU A 13 -43.98 30.37 29.83
CA LEU A 13 -44.31 28.96 29.60
C LEU A 13 -43.65 28.39 28.33
N SER A 14 -43.52 29.19 27.26
CA SER A 14 -42.83 28.75 26.04
C SER A 14 -41.34 28.49 26.24
N ILE A 15 -40.67 29.21 27.16
CA ILE A 15 -39.25 28.99 27.45
C ILE A 15 -39.03 27.64 28.17
N ILE A 16 -40.00 27.17 28.96
CA ILE A 16 -39.92 25.90 29.68
C ILE A 16 -40.08 24.70 28.73
N SER A 17 -40.83 24.83 27.61
CA SER A 17 -40.99 23.75 26.63
C SER A 17 -39.74 23.45 25.80
N PHE A 18 -38.84 24.41 25.60
CA PHE A 18 -37.59 24.23 24.83
C PHE A 18 -36.39 23.79 25.67
N ALA A 19 -36.55 23.64 27.00
CA ALA A 19 -35.47 23.28 27.93
C ALA A 19 -35.59 21.84 28.48
N GLN A 20 -36.16 20.91 27.70
CA GLN A 20 -36.24 19.51 28.12
C GLN A 20 -34.90 18.82 27.88
N THR A 21 -34.11 18.73 28.92
CA THR A 21 -32.89 17.94 28.95
C THR A 21 -33.12 16.64 29.73
N SER A 22 -32.54 15.55 29.27
CA SER A 22 -32.62 14.25 29.93
C SER A 22 -31.23 13.78 30.37
N ASP A 23 -31.19 13.11 31.52
CA ASP A 23 -30.02 12.36 31.96
C ASP A 23 -30.04 10.98 31.29
N ILE A 24 -28.91 10.59 30.71
CA ILE A 24 -28.76 9.33 29.98
C ILE A 24 -27.54 8.56 30.46
N SER A 25 -27.64 7.24 30.42
CA SER A 25 -26.56 6.31 30.71
C SER A 25 -26.25 5.46 29.48
N ILE A 26 -24.98 5.37 29.13
CA ILE A 26 -24.49 4.60 28.00
C ILE A 26 -23.56 3.50 28.52
N SER A 27 -23.95 2.24 28.39
CA SER A 27 -23.10 1.09 28.73
C SER A 27 -22.32 0.63 27.48
N VAL A 28 -21.02 0.44 27.63
CA VAL A 28 -20.13 -0.04 26.55
C VAL A 28 -19.49 -1.36 26.98
N SER A 29 -19.67 -2.41 26.17
CA SER A 29 -19.10 -3.73 26.41
C SER A 29 -18.39 -4.29 25.18
N ASP A 30 -17.59 -5.32 25.37
CA ASP A 30 -16.96 -6.07 24.29
C ASP A 30 -18.00 -6.99 23.60
N ALA A 31 -17.99 -7.02 22.27
CA ALA A 31 -18.86 -7.90 21.48
C ALA A 31 -18.52 -9.39 21.58
N GLU A 32 -17.25 -9.74 21.85
CA GLU A 32 -16.79 -11.14 21.93
C GLU A 32 -16.87 -11.72 23.34
N THR A 33 -16.45 -10.94 24.33
CA THR A 33 -16.34 -11.43 25.72
C THR A 33 -17.52 -11.04 26.61
N ASP A 34 -18.42 -10.18 26.10
CA ASP A 34 -19.49 -9.54 26.88
C ASP A 34 -18.99 -8.79 28.14
N GLY A 35 -17.67 -8.54 28.23
CA GLY A 35 -17.05 -7.83 29.35
C GLY A 35 -17.26 -6.32 29.28
N PRO A 36 -17.45 -5.62 30.41
CA PRO A 36 -17.55 -4.16 30.42
C PRO A 36 -16.23 -3.51 30.00
N LEU A 37 -16.29 -2.47 29.17
CA LEU A 37 -15.11 -1.75 28.70
C LEU A 37 -14.90 -0.49 29.55
N LEU A 38 -13.98 -0.57 30.51
CA LEU A 38 -13.51 0.56 31.32
C LEU A 38 -12.63 1.50 30.47
N GLY A 39 -12.88 2.81 30.52
CA GLY A 39 -12.04 3.79 29.83
C GLY A 39 -12.40 4.06 28.37
N ALA A 40 -13.53 3.54 27.87
CA ALA A 40 -14.07 3.88 26.57
C ALA A 40 -14.53 5.35 26.55
N THR A 41 -14.19 6.07 25.49
CA THR A 41 -14.59 7.47 25.30
C THR A 41 -15.90 7.51 24.54
N VAL A 42 -16.92 8.12 25.13
CA VAL A 42 -18.22 8.38 24.50
C VAL A 42 -18.33 9.89 24.29
N TYR A 43 -18.55 10.32 23.05
CA TYR A 43 -18.51 11.72 22.66
C TYR A 43 -19.71 12.10 21.77
N PHE A 44 -20.37 13.20 22.10
CA PHE A 44 -21.40 13.84 21.29
C PHE A 44 -20.76 15.02 20.55
N GLU A 45 -20.55 14.87 19.25
CA GLU A 45 -19.85 15.86 18.43
C GLU A 45 -20.62 17.18 18.32
N GLU A 46 -21.93 17.12 18.12
CA GLU A 46 -22.80 18.30 18.00
C GLU A 46 -22.96 19.08 19.31
N LEU A 47 -22.72 18.43 20.46
CA LEU A 47 -22.88 19.01 21.79
C LEU A 47 -21.54 19.36 22.46
N GLU A 48 -20.42 19.00 21.82
CA GLU A 48 -19.06 19.04 22.38
C GLU A 48 -18.94 18.40 23.78
N LYS A 49 -19.84 17.48 24.12
CA LYS A 49 -19.90 16.80 25.43
C LYS A 49 -19.36 15.39 25.32
N GLY A 50 -18.41 15.04 26.20
CA GLY A 50 -17.83 13.70 26.28
C GLY A 50 -17.78 13.17 27.71
N ALA A 51 -17.85 11.85 27.83
CA ALA A 51 -17.63 11.15 29.10
C ALA A 51 -16.83 9.87 28.85
N VAL A 52 -16.20 9.38 29.91
CA VAL A 52 -15.43 8.13 29.89
C VAL A 52 -16.18 7.10 30.73
N THR A 53 -16.20 5.84 30.27
CA THR A 53 -16.85 4.74 30.99
C THR A 53 -16.12 4.37 32.28
N ASP A 54 -16.88 4.01 33.31
CA ASP A 54 -16.39 3.56 34.62
C ASP A 54 -16.06 2.05 34.67
N PHE A 55 -15.82 1.51 35.87
CA PHE A 55 -15.47 0.10 36.10
C PHE A 55 -16.56 -0.88 35.65
N ASP A 56 -17.81 -0.44 35.59
CA ASP A 56 -18.95 -1.22 35.12
C ASP A 56 -19.23 -0.97 33.62
N GLY A 57 -18.37 -0.20 32.95
CA GLY A 57 -18.49 0.13 31.53
C GLY A 57 -19.55 1.20 31.23
N ILE A 58 -19.98 1.98 32.23
CA ILE A 58 -21.07 2.95 32.10
C ILE A 58 -20.52 4.38 32.01
N ALA A 59 -20.96 5.11 31.00
CA ALA A 59 -20.77 6.55 30.87
C ALA A 59 -22.09 7.27 31.17
N THR A 60 -22.07 8.21 32.11
CA THR A 60 -23.25 8.99 32.50
C THR A 60 -23.17 10.41 31.94
N PHE A 61 -24.29 10.88 31.40
CA PHE A 61 -24.39 12.23 30.85
C PHE A 61 -25.59 12.93 31.47
N THR A 62 -25.37 14.18 31.86
CA THR A 62 -26.40 15.08 32.37
C THR A 62 -26.69 16.16 31.35
N GLU A 63 -27.95 16.59 31.35
CA GLU A 63 -28.42 17.71 30.54
C GLU A 63 -28.23 17.51 29.01
N ILE A 64 -28.63 16.36 28.47
CA ILE A 64 -28.62 16.12 27.02
C ILE A 64 -29.96 16.56 26.40
N PRO A 65 -29.97 17.42 25.37
CA PRO A 65 -31.20 17.82 24.69
C PRO A 65 -31.94 16.63 24.08
N ASN A 66 -33.27 16.60 24.27
CA ASN A 66 -34.10 15.57 23.66
C ASN A 66 -34.09 15.68 22.11
N GLY A 67 -34.06 14.54 21.43
CA GLY A 67 -34.01 14.44 19.97
C GLY A 67 -32.98 13.42 19.48
N ASN A 68 -32.78 13.39 18.16
CA ASN A 68 -31.76 12.55 17.53
C ASN A 68 -30.39 13.18 17.76
N GLN A 69 -29.50 12.45 18.44
CA GLN A 69 -28.14 12.87 18.75
C GLN A 69 -27.16 11.85 18.20
N THR A 70 -26.13 12.33 17.49
CA THR A 70 -25.05 11.46 17.00
C THR A 70 -24.03 11.27 18.10
N VAL A 71 -23.75 10.01 18.44
CA VAL A 71 -22.77 9.60 19.44
C VAL A 71 -21.65 8.82 18.78
N LYS A 72 -20.42 9.17 19.15
CA LYS A 72 -19.19 8.52 18.73
C LYS A 72 -18.56 7.83 19.93
N ILE A 73 -18.31 6.53 19.78
CA ILE A 73 -17.73 5.70 20.83
C ILE A 73 -16.40 5.14 20.33
N SER A 74 -15.32 5.47 21.03
CA SER A 74 -13.96 5.03 20.69
C SER A 74 -13.25 4.47 21.91
N TYR A 75 -12.58 3.33 21.72
CA TYR A 75 -11.73 2.72 22.73
C TYR A 75 -10.49 2.13 22.06
N VAL A 76 -9.34 2.21 22.74
CA VAL A 76 -8.07 1.77 22.17
C VAL A 76 -8.11 0.26 21.93
N GLY A 77 -7.83 -0.16 20.68
CA GLY A 77 -7.90 -1.58 20.30
C GLY A 77 -9.25 -2.02 19.71
N PHE A 78 -10.23 -1.12 19.60
CA PHE A 78 -11.59 -1.41 19.13
C PHE A 78 -11.99 -0.51 17.97
N LYS A 79 -12.92 -1.01 17.14
CA LYS A 79 -13.46 -0.24 16.02
C LYS A 79 -14.34 0.89 16.56
N THR A 80 -14.10 2.12 16.08
CA THR A 80 -14.94 3.27 16.47
C THR A 80 -16.34 3.12 15.88
N ILE A 81 -17.36 3.29 16.70
CA ILE A 81 -18.76 3.28 16.28
C ILE A 81 -19.31 4.70 16.30
N GLU A 82 -20.01 5.07 15.24
CA GLU A 82 -20.77 6.31 15.13
C GLU A 82 -22.23 5.97 14.85
N THR A 83 -23.14 6.43 15.71
CA THR A 83 -24.55 6.06 15.63
C THR A 83 -25.46 7.17 16.15
N THR A 84 -26.71 7.19 15.69
CA THR A 84 -27.70 8.17 16.11
C THR A 84 -28.61 7.54 17.16
N ILE A 85 -28.73 8.19 18.33
CA ILE A 85 -29.66 7.79 19.40
C ILE A 85 -30.79 8.80 19.53
N GLU A 86 -32.00 8.30 19.79
CA GLU A 86 -33.16 9.14 20.09
C GLU A 86 -33.27 9.37 21.61
N VAL A 87 -32.83 10.53 22.07
CA VAL A 87 -32.83 10.91 23.49
C VAL A 87 -34.22 11.45 23.87
N GLY A 88 -34.83 10.84 24.89
CA GLY A 88 -36.13 11.23 25.44
C GLY A 88 -37.06 10.04 25.70
N THR A 89 -37.11 9.08 24.77
CA THR A 89 -37.96 7.86 24.88
C THR A 89 -37.28 6.78 25.74
N LYS A 90 -35.94 6.73 25.71
CA LYS A 90 -35.11 5.77 26.47
C LYS A 90 -33.98 6.52 27.16
N LYS A 91 -33.67 6.14 28.40
CA LYS A 91 -32.60 6.75 29.22
C LYS A 91 -31.34 5.90 29.29
N GLU A 92 -31.42 4.65 28.85
CA GLU A 92 -30.32 3.69 28.91
C GLU A 92 -30.04 3.11 27.51
N PHE A 93 -28.80 3.26 27.05
CA PHE A 93 -28.33 2.75 25.76
C PHE A 93 -27.17 1.79 26.00
N SER A 94 -27.12 0.72 25.22
CA SER A 94 -26.08 -0.29 25.33
C SER A 94 -25.45 -0.51 23.97
N PHE A 95 -24.13 -0.43 23.92
CA PHE A 95 -23.33 -0.60 22.71
C PHE A 95 -22.26 -1.67 22.94
N LYS A 96 -22.12 -2.55 21.96
CA LYS A 96 -21.06 -3.53 21.92
C LYS A 96 -20.01 -3.06 20.93
N LEU A 97 -18.76 -2.91 21.37
CA LEU A 97 -17.64 -2.59 20.50
C LEU A 97 -17.02 -3.89 19.99
N GLU A 98 -16.81 -3.95 18.68
CA GLU A 98 -16.03 -5.02 18.06
C GLU A 98 -14.54 -4.73 18.24
N SER A 99 -13.79 -5.75 18.67
CA SER A 99 -12.33 -5.73 18.66
C SER A 99 -11.84 -5.40 17.25
N GLY A 100 -11.01 -4.37 17.11
CA GLY A 100 -10.75 -3.77 15.80
C GLY A 100 -9.93 -2.49 15.87
N GLY A 101 -8.80 -2.53 16.58
CA GLY A 101 -7.81 -1.47 16.53
C GLY A 101 -6.68 -1.88 15.60
N ASN A 102 -6.46 -1.12 14.53
CA ASN A 102 -5.35 -1.26 13.58
C ASN A 102 -4.90 -2.72 13.40
N GLU A 103 -5.75 -3.56 12.81
CA GLU A 103 -5.23 -4.80 12.24
C GLU A 103 -4.12 -4.40 11.27
N LEU A 104 -2.90 -4.79 11.61
CA LEU A 104 -1.81 -4.75 10.65
C LEU A 104 -2.24 -5.66 9.50
N ASP A 105 -2.29 -5.11 8.29
CA ASP A 105 -2.62 -5.89 7.10
C ASP A 105 -1.79 -7.17 7.09
N GLU A 106 -2.46 -8.31 6.91
CA GLU A 106 -1.78 -9.59 6.86
C GLU A 106 -0.86 -9.62 5.63
N VAL A 107 0.45 -9.58 5.87
CA VAL A 107 1.44 -9.73 4.80
C VAL A 107 1.54 -11.21 4.43
N VAL A 108 0.95 -11.55 3.29
CA VAL A 108 1.03 -12.90 2.70
C VAL A 108 2.34 -13.03 1.94
N ILE A 109 3.20 -13.96 2.35
CA ILE A 109 4.49 -14.23 1.69
C ILE A 109 4.36 -15.35 0.66
N GLN A 110 4.42 -15.01 -0.62
CA GLN A 110 4.28 -15.96 -1.72
C GLN A 110 5.53 -16.82 -1.92
N SER A 111 6.72 -16.28 -1.63
CA SER A 111 8.03 -16.94 -1.82
C SER A 111 8.28 -18.15 -0.93
N SER A 112 7.49 -18.33 0.13
CA SER A 112 7.61 -19.53 0.97
C SER A 112 6.78 -20.70 0.44
N ARG A 113 5.99 -20.48 -0.63
CA ARG A 113 4.95 -21.39 -1.16
C ARG A 113 3.99 -21.88 -0.07
N SER A 114 3.90 -21.14 1.03
CA SER A 114 3.09 -21.42 2.22
C SER A 114 2.44 -20.12 2.67
N THR A 115 1.17 -20.15 3.06
CA THR A 115 0.43 -18.99 3.60
C THR A 115 0.82 -18.68 5.06
N ARG A 116 2.07 -18.94 5.46
CA ARG A 116 2.52 -18.71 6.83
C ARG A 116 3.00 -17.28 7.01
N THR A 117 2.60 -16.65 8.11
CA THR A 117 3.15 -15.37 8.57
C THR A 117 4.67 -15.44 8.77
N VAL A 118 5.40 -14.36 8.51
CA VAL A 118 6.86 -14.25 8.66
C VAL A 118 7.38 -14.86 9.97
N LYS A 119 6.68 -14.65 11.10
CA LYS A 119 7.04 -15.17 12.44
C LYS A 119 7.12 -16.71 12.51
N LYS A 120 6.46 -17.43 11.60
CA LYS A 120 6.38 -18.90 11.58
C LYS A 120 7.23 -19.55 10.49
N ILE A 121 8.03 -18.77 9.75
CA ILE A 121 8.89 -19.28 8.67
C ILE A 121 10.31 -19.46 9.23
N PRO A 122 10.93 -20.66 9.11
CA PRO A 122 12.29 -20.91 9.60
C PRO A 122 13.37 -20.24 8.74
N THR A 123 13.00 -19.76 7.56
CA THR A 123 13.85 -19.00 6.64
C THR A 123 13.65 -17.50 6.87
N ARG A 124 14.76 -16.75 6.97
CA ARG A 124 14.70 -15.29 7.04
C ARG A 124 14.27 -14.73 5.69
N ILE A 125 13.09 -14.11 5.67
CA ILE A 125 12.55 -13.39 4.51
C ILE A 125 12.53 -11.92 4.87
N GLU A 126 13.09 -11.10 3.99
CA GLU A 126 12.97 -9.65 4.06
C GLU A 126 11.87 -9.20 3.11
N PHE A 127 11.05 -8.27 3.58
CA PHE A 127 9.88 -7.77 2.88
C PHE A 127 10.01 -6.26 2.76
N ILE A 128 9.75 -5.74 1.56
CA ILE A 128 9.67 -4.31 1.28
C ILE A 128 8.24 -4.05 0.78
N GLY A 129 7.47 -3.31 1.57
CA GLY A 129 6.04 -3.08 1.35
C GLY A 129 5.71 -1.85 0.52
N VAL A 130 4.43 -1.65 0.22
CA VAL A 130 3.90 -0.59 -0.65
C VAL A 130 4.39 0.81 -0.25
N GLU A 131 4.44 1.12 1.05
CA GLU A 131 4.85 2.43 1.55
C GLU A 131 6.30 2.75 1.16
N GLU A 132 7.24 1.87 1.52
CA GLU A 132 8.65 2.00 1.15
C GLU A 132 8.82 1.98 -0.39
N LEU A 133 8.07 1.13 -1.09
CA LEU A 133 8.08 1.13 -2.55
C LEU A 133 7.60 2.43 -3.17
N GLY A 134 6.60 3.07 -2.57
CA GLY A 134 6.12 4.39 -3.00
C GLY A 134 7.22 5.44 -2.85
N GLU A 135 7.89 5.48 -1.71
CA GLU A 135 9.03 6.39 -1.48
C GLU A 135 10.16 6.15 -2.49
N LYS A 136 10.54 4.88 -2.71
CA LYS A 136 11.61 4.54 -3.65
C LYS A 136 11.22 4.75 -5.10
N ALA A 137 9.95 4.57 -5.46
CA ALA A 137 9.43 4.85 -6.78
C ALA A 137 9.58 6.34 -7.13
N VAL A 138 9.39 7.22 -6.15
CA VAL A 138 9.61 8.66 -6.33
C VAL A 138 11.10 8.98 -6.52
N MET A 139 11.99 8.28 -5.80
CA MET A 139 13.44 8.46 -5.97
C MET A 139 13.97 7.92 -7.30
N ASN A 140 13.48 6.75 -7.72
CA ASN A 140 13.83 6.16 -9.00
C ASN A 140 12.62 5.41 -9.62
N PRO A 141 11.88 6.05 -10.53
CA PRO A 141 10.67 5.48 -11.12
C PRO A 141 10.97 4.48 -12.23
N THR A 142 12.22 4.45 -12.72
CA THR A 142 12.59 3.64 -13.89
C THR A 142 13.05 2.26 -13.48
N ASN A 143 13.45 2.06 -12.23
CA ASN A 143 13.98 0.79 -11.80
C ASN A 143 13.85 0.42 -10.32
N ILE A 144 13.88 -0.89 -10.07
CA ILE A 144 13.90 -1.52 -8.74
C ILE A 144 15.25 -1.42 -8.02
N SER A 145 16.29 -0.89 -8.65
CA SER A 145 17.65 -0.96 -8.09
C SER A 145 17.79 -0.17 -6.80
N MET A 146 17.05 0.94 -6.71
CA MET A 146 17.04 1.78 -5.53
C MET A 146 16.42 1.04 -4.34
N VAL A 147 15.30 0.37 -4.58
CA VAL A 147 14.62 -0.50 -3.61
C VAL A 147 15.58 -1.58 -3.09
N LEU A 148 16.25 -2.28 -4.00
CA LEU A 148 17.12 -3.39 -3.64
C LEU A 148 18.45 -2.96 -2.99
N ARG A 149 18.94 -1.76 -3.28
CA ARG A 149 20.21 -1.24 -2.75
C ARG A 149 20.16 -1.00 -1.25
N GLU A 150 19.00 -0.68 -0.70
CA GLU A 150 18.83 -0.43 0.73
C GLU A 150 18.68 -1.73 1.54
N SER A 151 18.40 -2.84 0.88
CA SER A 151 18.34 -4.15 1.52
C SER A 151 19.72 -4.65 1.96
N THR A 152 19.82 -5.11 3.20
CA THR A 152 21.09 -5.54 3.80
C THR A 152 21.75 -6.71 3.03
N GLY A 153 23.03 -6.61 2.71
CA GLY A 153 23.74 -7.70 2.01
C GLY A 153 23.31 -7.91 0.55
N ILE A 154 22.53 -6.97 -0.01
CA ILE A 154 22.36 -6.82 -1.45
C ILE A 154 23.27 -5.69 -1.93
N GLN A 155 23.91 -5.91 -3.08
CA GLN A 155 24.74 -4.91 -3.73
C GLN A 155 24.36 -4.80 -5.20
N MET A 156 24.07 -3.57 -5.62
CA MET A 156 23.86 -3.24 -7.03
C MET A 156 25.20 -2.85 -7.66
N GLN A 157 25.70 -3.68 -8.58
CA GLN A 157 26.98 -3.45 -9.27
C GLN A 157 26.74 -3.15 -10.74
N GLN A 158 27.16 -1.97 -11.21
CA GLN A 158 27.17 -1.66 -12.64
C GLN A 158 28.25 -2.48 -13.33
N THR A 159 27.86 -3.29 -14.31
CA THR A 159 28.75 -4.20 -15.05
C THR A 159 29.21 -3.60 -16.38
N SER A 160 28.50 -2.58 -16.88
CA SER A 160 28.87 -1.85 -18.08
C SER A 160 28.44 -0.39 -17.98
N LEU A 161 29.38 0.52 -18.20
CA LEU A 161 29.13 1.95 -18.27
C LEU A 161 28.42 2.31 -19.59
N SER A 162 28.87 1.74 -20.71
CA SER A 162 28.31 2.03 -22.03
C SER A 162 26.87 1.55 -22.22
N SER A 163 26.46 0.44 -21.63
CA SER A 163 25.06 -0.03 -21.71
C SER A 163 24.22 0.30 -20.48
N GLY A 164 24.83 0.89 -19.44
CA GLY A 164 24.16 1.12 -18.15
C GLY A 164 23.67 -0.19 -17.49
N ASN A 165 24.27 -1.34 -17.84
CA ASN A 165 23.88 -2.63 -17.28
C ASN A 165 24.30 -2.73 -15.82
N THR A 166 23.37 -3.17 -14.98
CA THR A 166 23.63 -3.40 -13.55
C THR A 166 23.20 -4.81 -13.17
N ASN A 167 24.00 -5.44 -12.32
CA ASN A 167 23.79 -6.77 -11.80
C ASN A 167 23.54 -6.71 -10.27
N ILE A 168 22.74 -7.65 -9.77
CA ILE A 168 22.42 -7.79 -8.34
C ILE A 168 23.37 -8.82 -7.75
N ARG A 169 24.08 -8.48 -6.67
CA ARG A 169 24.83 -9.45 -5.85
C ARG A 169 24.16 -9.62 -4.50
N ILE A 170 23.93 -10.86 -4.09
CA ILE A 170 23.39 -11.19 -2.76
C ILE A 170 24.48 -11.93 -1.99
N GLN A 171 24.88 -11.39 -0.83
CA GLN A 171 25.94 -11.94 0.03
C GLN A 171 27.26 -12.20 -0.74
N GLY A 172 27.60 -11.33 -1.69
CA GLY A 172 28.82 -11.40 -2.50
C GLY A 172 28.76 -12.33 -3.73
N LEU A 173 27.73 -13.17 -3.84
CA LEU A 173 27.55 -14.05 -5.00
C LEU A 173 27.04 -13.27 -6.21
N ASP A 174 27.48 -13.69 -7.41
CA ASP A 174 27.08 -13.09 -8.69
C ASP A 174 25.57 -13.24 -8.97
N GLY A 175 24.96 -12.29 -9.68
CA GLY A 175 23.51 -12.33 -9.93
C GLY A 175 23.03 -13.49 -10.77
N ARG A 176 23.91 -14.21 -11.50
CA ARG A 176 23.55 -15.51 -12.11
C ARG A 176 23.10 -16.56 -11.09
N TYR A 177 23.45 -16.37 -9.82
CA TYR A 177 23.07 -17.22 -8.69
C TYR A 177 21.88 -16.67 -7.91
N THR A 178 21.28 -15.57 -8.38
CA THR A 178 20.07 -14.97 -7.82
C THR A 178 18.90 -15.23 -8.75
N GLN A 179 17.86 -15.88 -8.24
CA GLN A 179 16.65 -16.13 -9.00
C GLN A 179 15.70 -14.93 -8.89
N LEU A 180 15.23 -14.44 -10.03
CA LEU A 180 14.25 -13.36 -10.08
C LEU A 180 12.89 -13.92 -10.45
N LEU A 181 11.92 -13.62 -9.62
CA LEU A 181 10.56 -14.10 -9.77
C LEU A 181 9.61 -12.92 -9.86
N ARG A 182 8.55 -13.10 -10.64
CA ARG A 182 7.37 -12.24 -10.61
C ARG A 182 6.16 -13.11 -10.32
N ASP A 183 5.50 -12.84 -9.21
CA ASP A 183 4.38 -13.63 -8.68
C ASP A 183 4.72 -15.13 -8.56
N GLY A 184 5.95 -15.43 -8.14
CA GLY A 184 6.48 -16.78 -8.00
C GLY A 184 7.01 -17.45 -9.27
N PHE A 185 6.89 -16.81 -10.45
CA PHE A 185 7.38 -17.36 -11.71
C PHE A 185 8.73 -16.76 -12.13
N PRO A 186 9.71 -17.58 -12.57
CA PRO A 186 10.98 -17.11 -13.12
C PRO A 186 10.83 -16.12 -14.29
N LEU A 187 11.44 -14.93 -14.19
CA LEU A 187 11.43 -13.96 -15.30
C LEU A 187 12.45 -14.29 -16.39
N TYR A 188 13.67 -14.68 -16.03
CA TYR A 188 14.80 -14.75 -16.97
C TYR A 188 15.52 -16.11 -17.01
N GLY A 189 14.96 -17.18 -16.44
CA GLY A 189 15.48 -18.55 -16.64
C GLY A 189 16.99 -18.75 -16.41
N GLY A 190 17.61 -18.04 -15.46
CA GLY A 190 19.07 -18.11 -15.19
C GLY A 190 19.94 -17.11 -15.98
N PHE A 191 19.35 -16.29 -16.87
CA PHE A 191 20.03 -15.20 -17.60
C PHE A 191 20.05 -13.88 -16.82
N SER A 192 19.85 -13.92 -15.51
CA SER A 192 19.72 -12.76 -14.62
C SER A 192 21.01 -11.93 -14.42
N SER A 193 22.10 -12.21 -15.14
CA SER A 193 23.37 -11.47 -15.00
C SER A 193 23.63 -10.53 -16.19
N GLY A 194 23.00 -10.79 -17.36
CA GLY A 194 23.29 -10.06 -18.61
C GLY A 194 22.22 -9.08 -19.08
N LEU A 195 20.98 -9.26 -18.63
CA LEU A 195 19.87 -8.35 -18.93
C LEU A 195 19.84 -7.31 -17.81
N SER A 196 19.80 -6.02 -18.14
CA SER A 196 19.69 -4.95 -17.16
C SER A 196 18.32 -5.00 -16.49
N ILE A 197 18.21 -5.92 -15.55
CA ILE A 197 17.03 -6.42 -14.80
C ILE A 197 16.29 -5.36 -14.02
N LEU A 198 16.86 -4.17 -14.00
CA LEU A 198 16.43 -3.09 -13.18
C LEU A 198 15.14 -2.44 -13.67
N GLN A 199 14.81 -2.52 -14.97
CA GLN A 199 13.67 -1.80 -15.53
C GLN A 199 12.29 -2.39 -15.25
N ILE A 200 12.12 -3.06 -14.11
CA ILE A 200 10.79 -3.40 -13.63
C ILE A 200 10.31 -2.17 -12.87
N PRO A 201 9.28 -1.47 -13.31
CA PRO A 201 8.85 -0.30 -12.56
C PRO A 201 8.14 -0.74 -11.28
N PRO A 202 8.33 -0.05 -10.16
CA PRO A 202 7.76 -0.45 -8.87
C PRO A 202 6.25 -0.20 -8.75
N LEU A 203 5.65 0.61 -9.63
CA LEU A 203 4.29 1.13 -9.44
C LEU A 203 3.19 0.04 -9.48
N ASP A 204 3.41 -1.06 -10.21
CA ASP A 204 2.49 -2.20 -10.26
C ASP A 204 2.76 -3.27 -9.19
N LEU A 205 3.74 -3.04 -8.33
CA LEU A 205 4.16 -3.97 -7.29
C LEU A 205 3.52 -3.61 -5.95
N GLN A 206 3.06 -4.65 -5.26
CA GLN A 206 2.59 -4.56 -3.89
C GLN A 206 3.74 -4.73 -2.91
N GLN A 207 4.64 -5.66 -3.21
CA GLN A 207 5.76 -5.97 -2.33
C GLN A 207 6.91 -6.65 -3.05
N PHE A 208 8.10 -6.51 -2.47
CA PHE A 208 9.23 -7.38 -2.76
C PHE A 208 9.45 -8.33 -1.60
N GLU A 209 9.70 -9.58 -1.94
CA GLU A 209 10.09 -10.61 -0.99
C GLU A 209 11.48 -11.09 -1.37
N ILE A 210 12.40 -10.99 -0.42
CA ILE A 210 13.80 -11.28 -0.61
C ILE A 210 14.16 -12.43 0.31
N ILE A 211 14.61 -13.53 -0.27
CA ILE A 211 15.21 -14.65 0.48
C ILE A 211 16.71 -14.64 0.21
N LYS A 212 17.50 -14.50 1.26
CA LYS A 212 18.96 -14.46 1.20
C LYS A 212 19.49 -15.84 1.60
N GLY A 213 20.41 -16.37 0.80
CA GLY A 213 20.92 -17.73 0.96
C GLY A 213 20.17 -18.77 0.13
N SER A 214 20.61 -20.02 0.24
CA SER A 214 20.20 -21.08 -0.67
C SER A 214 18.70 -21.39 -0.61
N SER A 215 18.02 -21.15 -1.74
CA SER A 215 16.59 -21.44 -1.94
C SER A 215 16.34 -22.40 -3.10
N SER A 216 17.39 -23.09 -3.55
CA SER A 216 17.36 -23.99 -4.71
C SER A 216 16.44 -25.20 -4.56
N THR A 217 16.10 -25.59 -3.33
CA THR A 217 15.17 -26.70 -3.06
C THR A 217 13.77 -26.44 -3.62
N LEU A 218 13.30 -25.19 -3.58
CA LEU A 218 11.98 -24.80 -4.08
C LEU A 218 12.03 -24.10 -5.45
N TYR A 219 13.15 -23.46 -5.79
CA TYR A 219 13.26 -22.55 -6.93
C TYR A 219 14.34 -22.93 -7.96
N GLY A 220 15.05 -24.05 -7.74
CA GLY A 220 16.01 -24.58 -8.70
C GLY A 220 17.42 -23.98 -8.62
N GLY A 221 18.28 -24.40 -9.56
CA GLY A 221 19.72 -24.12 -9.52
C GLY A 221 20.12 -22.64 -9.62
N GLY A 222 19.21 -21.76 -10.04
CA GLY A 222 19.44 -20.32 -10.10
C GLY A 222 19.30 -19.58 -8.76
N ALA A 223 18.80 -20.25 -7.71
CA ALA A 223 18.52 -19.63 -6.40
C ALA A 223 19.57 -19.97 -5.32
N ILE A 224 20.86 -20.01 -5.69
CA ILE A 224 21.96 -20.37 -4.77
C ILE A 224 22.27 -19.23 -3.80
N ALA A 225 22.38 -18.01 -4.31
CA ALA A 225 22.56 -16.80 -3.52
C ALA A 225 21.28 -16.36 -2.82
N GLY A 226 20.14 -16.74 -3.39
CA GLY A 226 18.83 -16.33 -2.94
C GLY A 226 17.88 -16.12 -4.10
N LEU A 227 16.76 -15.48 -3.79
CA LEU A 227 15.78 -15.04 -4.77
C LEU A 227 15.16 -13.73 -4.36
N ILE A 228 14.67 -13.02 -5.36
CA ILE A 228 13.85 -11.82 -5.21
C ILE A 228 12.55 -12.09 -5.95
N ASN A 229 11.44 -12.07 -5.22
CA ASN A 229 10.10 -12.20 -5.77
C ASN A 229 9.39 -10.86 -5.75
N MET A 230 8.94 -10.44 -6.92
CA MET A 230 8.13 -9.25 -7.12
C MET A 230 6.67 -9.66 -7.14
N VAL A 231 5.93 -9.23 -6.13
CA VAL A 231 4.50 -9.51 -6.03
C VAL A 231 3.76 -8.30 -6.58
N SER A 232 2.94 -8.53 -7.60
CA SER A 232 2.12 -7.50 -8.22
C SER A 232 0.86 -7.20 -7.40
N LYS A 233 0.38 -5.96 -7.51
CA LYS A 233 -0.90 -5.53 -6.92
C LYS A 233 -2.07 -6.34 -7.48
N THR A 234 -2.96 -6.78 -6.60
CA THR A 234 -4.26 -7.37 -6.95
C THR A 234 -5.34 -6.29 -7.01
N PRO A 235 -6.35 -6.42 -7.88
CA PRO A 235 -7.41 -5.42 -7.96
C PRO A 235 -8.39 -5.54 -6.78
N GLU A 236 -8.75 -4.39 -6.23
CA GLU A 236 -9.75 -4.25 -5.16
C GLU A 236 -11.05 -3.63 -5.70
N GLU A 237 -12.12 -3.67 -4.91
CA GLU A 237 -13.42 -3.13 -5.31
C GLU A 237 -13.35 -1.62 -5.56
N GLU A 238 -12.56 -0.91 -4.74
CA GLU A 238 -12.23 0.47 -4.99
C GLU A 238 -11.24 0.58 -6.15
N PRO A 239 -11.54 1.42 -7.16
CA PRO A 239 -10.63 1.62 -8.27
C PRO A 239 -9.40 2.40 -7.82
N ALA A 240 -8.21 1.88 -8.13
CA ALA A 240 -6.95 2.59 -7.94
C ALA A 240 -6.42 3.09 -9.29
N LEU A 241 -5.97 4.34 -9.33
CA LEU A 241 -5.32 4.95 -10.48
C LEU A 241 -4.09 5.71 -10.01
N ASP A 242 -2.91 5.19 -10.34
CA ASP A 242 -1.64 5.86 -10.07
C ASP A 242 -1.03 6.37 -11.39
N ILE A 243 -0.73 7.66 -11.45
CA ILE A 243 -0.02 8.27 -12.58
C ILE A 243 1.24 8.92 -12.04
N MET A 244 2.39 8.50 -12.57
CA MET A 244 3.69 9.04 -12.16
C MET A 244 4.45 9.55 -13.38
N LEU A 245 4.73 10.85 -13.37
CA LEU A 245 5.54 11.53 -14.38
C LEU A 245 6.84 12.00 -13.73
N THR A 246 7.97 11.76 -14.38
CA THR A 246 9.28 12.14 -13.85
C THR A 246 10.16 12.72 -14.93
N GLN A 247 10.80 13.84 -14.60
CA GLN A 247 11.82 14.48 -15.42
C GLN A 247 13.09 14.63 -14.60
N THR A 248 14.22 14.15 -15.11
CA THR A 248 15.52 14.27 -14.44
C THR A 248 16.32 15.43 -15.04
N GLN A 249 17.28 15.96 -14.26
CA GLN A 249 18.23 16.97 -14.75
C GLN A 249 19.11 16.40 -15.88
N ALA A 250 19.32 15.09 -15.90
CA ALA A 250 20.04 14.39 -16.95
C ALA A 250 19.20 14.15 -18.22
N LEU A 251 18.09 14.87 -18.41
CA LEU A 251 17.22 14.76 -19.60
C LEU A 251 16.51 13.40 -19.75
N GLY A 252 16.34 12.67 -18.64
CA GLY A 252 15.52 11.47 -18.57
C GLY A 252 14.05 11.82 -18.32
N SER A 253 13.15 11.17 -19.04
CA SER A 253 11.70 11.37 -18.95
C SER A 253 11.03 10.02 -18.76
N THR A 254 10.13 9.92 -17.78
CA THR A 254 9.40 8.67 -17.49
C THR A 254 7.94 8.97 -17.25
N ALA A 255 7.07 8.16 -17.84
CA ALA A 255 5.64 8.17 -17.59
C ALA A 255 5.18 6.76 -17.22
N ASN A 256 4.54 6.62 -16.07
CA ASN A 256 3.98 5.36 -15.58
C ASN A 256 2.49 5.56 -15.30
N VAL A 257 1.69 4.57 -15.67
CA VAL A 257 0.26 4.53 -15.40
C VAL A 257 -0.08 3.15 -14.88
N PHE A 258 -0.69 3.10 -13.71
CA PHE A 258 -1.25 1.91 -13.11
C PHE A 258 -2.74 2.13 -12.88
N TYR A 259 -3.56 1.16 -13.28
CA TYR A 259 -4.98 1.16 -13.01
C TYR A 259 -5.41 -0.23 -12.57
N SER A 260 -6.13 -0.34 -11.45
CA SER A 260 -6.74 -1.58 -11.03
C SER A 260 -8.19 -1.36 -10.59
N LYS A 261 -9.02 -2.35 -10.89
CA LYS A 261 -10.41 -2.38 -10.42
C LYS A 261 -10.94 -3.80 -10.41
N ARG A 262 -11.72 -4.13 -9.39
CA ARG A 262 -12.46 -5.37 -9.27
C ARG A 262 -13.96 -5.08 -9.13
N ASN A 263 -14.75 -5.89 -9.79
CA ASN A 263 -16.18 -6.07 -9.53
C ASN A 263 -16.35 -7.47 -8.89
N GLU A 264 -17.58 -7.84 -8.51
CA GLU A 264 -17.88 -9.12 -7.83
C GLU A 264 -17.20 -10.35 -8.46
N LYS A 265 -17.22 -10.47 -9.80
CA LYS A 265 -16.73 -11.65 -10.53
C LYS A 265 -15.48 -11.44 -11.37
N PHE A 266 -15.11 -10.19 -11.65
CA PHE A 266 -14.02 -9.89 -12.59
C PHE A 266 -13.14 -8.78 -12.04
N GLY A 267 -11.83 -8.89 -12.23
CA GLY A 267 -10.87 -7.85 -11.91
C GLY A 267 -9.90 -7.61 -13.05
N ILE A 268 -9.39 -6.39 -13.12
CA ILE A 268 -8.36 -6.01 -14.08
C ILE A 268 -7.28 -5.20 -13.36
N SER A 269 -6.04 -5.46 -13.73
CA SER A 269 -4.87 -4.65 -13.36
C SER A 269 -4.12 -4.35 -14.65
N LEU A 270 -3.95 -3.07 -14.94
CA LEU A 270 -3.28 -2.56 -16.13
C LEU A 270 -2.11 -1.73 -15.70
N TYR A 271 -0.95 -2.05 -16.25
CA TYR A 271 0.26 -1.28 -16.04
C TYR A 271 0.91 -0.96 -17.38
N GLY A 272 1.30 0.31 -17.56
CA GLY A 272 2.07 0.77 -18.70
C GLY A 272 3.12 1.78 -18.27
N SER A 273 4.33 1.67 -18.83
CA SER A 273 5.38 2.65 -18.64
C SER A 273 6.17 2.94 -19.91
N GLY A 274 6.46 4.22 -20.13
CA GLY A 274 7.43 4.66 -21.12
C GLY A 274 8.58 5.40 -20.43
N HIS A 275 9.80 5.03 -20.76
CA HIS A 275 11.00 5.73 -20.33
C HIS A 275 11.87 6.10 -21.53
N TYR A 276 12.31 7.35 -21.54
CA TYR A 276 13.25 7.87 -22.52
C TYR A 276 14.38 8.59 -21.80
N GLN A 277 15.62 8.24 -22.13
CA GLN A 277 16.83 8.87 -21.65
C GLN A 277 17.63 9.34 -22.86
N LYS A 278 17.95 10.63 -22.91
CA LYS A 278 18.93 11.14 -23.89
C LYS A 278 20.34 10.71 -23.44
N VAL A 279 21.28 10.58 -24.38
CA VAL A 279 22.70 10.48 -24.04
C VAL A 279 23.06 11.64 -23.09
N TYR A 280 23.75 11.32 -22.01
CA TYR A 280 24.19 12.32 -21.04
C TYR A 280 25.68 12.12 -20.73
N ASP A 281 26.44 13.17 -21.00
CA ASP A 281 27.87 13.33 -20.70
C ASP A 281 28.03 14.75 -20.12
N PRO A 282 28.05 14.89 -18.78
CA PRO A 282 28.25 16.18 -18.14
C PRO A 282 29.72 16.62 -18.09
N GLU A 283 30.68 15.71 -18.33
CA GLU A 283 32.11 16.00 -18.29
C GLU A 283 32.69 16.41 -19.65
N ASP A 284 31.95 16.18 -20.74
CA ASP A 284 32.31 16.49 -22.13
C ASP A 284 33.61 15.77 -22.56
N ASP A 285 33.74 14.50 -22.16
CA ASP A 285 34.90 13.66 -22.49
C ASP A 285 34.70 12.80 -23.75
N GLY A 286 33.51 12.88 -24.36
CA GLY A 286 33.16 12.18 -25.58
C GLY A 286 32.58 10.78 -25.34
N PHE A 287 32.42 10.35 -24.09
CA PHE A 287 31.79 9.08 -23.73
C PHE A 287 30.53 9.29 -22.90
N SER A 288 29.49 8.51 -23.17
CA SER A 288 28.24 8.61 -22.43
C SER A 288 28.35 8.05 -21.01
N ASN A 289 28.05 8.86 -19.99
CA ASN A 289 27.84 8.39 -18.61
C ASN A 289 26.48 7.71 -18.46
N LEU A 290 25.45 8.26 -19.14
CA LEU A 290 24.14 7.60 -19.29
C LEU A 290 23.88 7.30 -20.77
N PRO A 291 23.55 6.05 -21.10
CA PRO A 291 23.22 5.68 -22.47
C PRO A 291 21.89 6.27 -22.91
N LYS A 292 21.75 6.50 -24.21
CA LYS A 292 20.44 6.70 -24.84
C LYS A 292 19.61 5.46 -24.59
N THR A 293 18.51 5.61 -23.87
CA THR A 293 17.64 4.50 -23.49
C THR A 293 16.22 4.78 -23.93
N THR A 294 15.57 3.81 -24.57
CA THR A 294 14.14 3.82 -24.81
C THR A 294 13.56 2.52 -24.29
N SER A 295 12.69 2.61 -23.29
CA SER A 295 12.05 1.46 -22.69
C SER A 295 10.54 1.62 -22.64
N LEU A 296 9.83 0.55 -22.96
CA LEU A 296 8.39 0.45 -22.91
C LEU A 296 8.01 -0.86 -22.20
N SER A 297 7.24 -0.77 -21.12
CA SER A 297 6.70 -1.95 -20.44
C SER A 297 5.18 -1.91 -20.42
N PHE A 298 4.57 -3.08 -20.56
CA PHE A 298 3.12 -3.27 -20.52
C PHE A 298 2.78 -4.60 -19.84
N ASN A 299 2.04 -4.53 -18.72
CA ASN A 299 1.73 -5.69 -17.87
C ASN A 299 0.23 -5.81 -17.57
N PRO A 300 -0.61 -6.20 -18.52
CA PRO A 300 -2.03 -6.42 -18.25
C PRO A 300 -2.25 -7.73 -17.49
N LYS A 301 -3.15 -7.70 -16.51
CA LYS A 301 -3.63 -8.87 -15.77
C LYS A 301 -5.14 -8.86 -15.66
N PHE A 302 -5.74 -10.03 -15.84
CA PHE A 302 -7.17 -10.27 -15.71
C PHE A 302 -7.41 -11.30 -14.63
N PHE A 303 -8.42 -11.05 -13.81
CA PHE A 303 -8.82 -11.87 -12.69
C PHE A 303 -10.28 -12.30 -12.87
N TYR A 304 -10.56 -13.56 -12.53
CA TYR A 304 -11.90 -14.13 -12.52
C TYR A 304 -12.14 -14.83 -11.19
N TYR A 305 -13.22 -14.45 -10.53
CA TYR A 305 -13.61 -14.89 -9.18
C TYR A 305 -14.93 -15.70 -9.27
N PRO A 306 -14.89 -16.99 -9.65
CA PRO A 306 -16.10 -17.81 -9.72
C PRO A 306 -16.76 -18.07 -8.36
N SER A 307 -16.00 -17.98 -7.27
CA SER A 307 -16.48 -18.08 -5.88
C SER A 307 -15.51 -17.36 -4.94
N GLU A 308 -15.91 -17.15 -3.68
CA GLU A 308 -15.07 -16.50 -2.66
C GLU A 308 -13.76 -17.26 -2.36
N LYS A 309 -13.67 -18.55 -2.73
CA LYS A 309 -12.51 -19.41 -2.43
C LYS A 309 -11.64 -19.71 -3.65
N THR A 310 -12.05 -19.25 -4.83
CA THR A 310 -11.40 -19.61 -6.08
C THR A 310 -11.12 -18.36 -6.90
N THR A 311 -9.85 -18.14 -7.22
CA THR A 311 -9.38 -17.05 -8.07
C THR A 311 -8.60 -17.62 -9.24
N PHE A 312 -9.02 -17.27 -10.45
CA PHE A 312 -8.23 -17.47 -11.67
C PHE A 312 -7.64 -16.15 -12.10
N TRP A 313 -6.39 -16.16 -12.55
CA TRP A 313 -5.79 -14.99 -13.16
C TRP A 313 -4.94 -15.38 -14.36
N ILE A 314 -4.89 -14.47 -15.33
CA ILE A 314 -3.99 -14.54 -16.48
C ILE A 314 -3.31 -13.20 -16.61
N GLY A 315 -1.99 -13.23 -16.80
CA GLY A 315 -1.17 -12.04 -16.94
C GLY A 315 -0.27 -12.15 -18.15
N LEU A 316 -0.02 -11.02 -18.81
CA LEU A 316 1.02 -10.87 -19.80
C LEU A 316 2.01 -9.83 -19.27
N ASN A 317 3.30 -10.08 -19.49
CA ASN A 317 4.38 -9.15 -19.17
C ASN A 317 5.18 -8.96 -20.46
N GLY A 318 5.26 -7.71 -20.93
CA GLY A 318 6.00 -7.35 -22.13
C GLY A 318 6.86 -6.14 -21.85
N THR A 319 8.14 -6.24 -22.20
CA THR A 319 9.11 -5.14 -22.07
C THR A 319 9.95 -5.06 -23.34
N TYR A 320 10.03 -3.87 -23.90
CA TYR A 320 10.96 -3.50 -24.94
C TYR A 320 12.00 -2.56 -24.33
N ASP A 321 13.28 -2.84 -24.55
CA ASP A 321 14.37 -1.99 -24.08
C ASP A 321 15.46 -1.90 -25.15
N ASP A 322 15.79 -0.67 -25.53
CA ASP A 322 16.89 -0.35 -26.43
C ASP A 322 17.84 0.64 -25.75
N ARG A 323 19.13 0.32 -25.79
CA ARG A 323 20.19 1.06 -25.08
C ARG A 323 21.42 1.19 -25.93
N ILE A 324 21.86 2.43 -26.13
CA ILE A 324 23.08 2.73 -26.87
C ILE A 324 23.88 3.76 -26.07
N GLY A 325 25.09 3.38 -25.69
CA GLY A 325 26.06 4.28 -25.07
C GLY A 325 27.48 3.92 -25.47
N GLY A 326 28.44 4.72 -25.00
CA GLY A 326 29.82 4.75 -25.48
C GLY A 326 30.12 6.08 -26.17
N ASP A 327 30.87 6.07 -27.27
CA ASP A 327 31.32 7.27 -27.99
C ASP A 327 30.14 8.08 -28.53
N ILE A 328 30.03 9.34 -28.10
CA ILE A 328 28.91 10.23 -28.44
C ILE A 328 28.87 10.52 -29.93
N THR A 329 30.02 10.71 -30.57
CA THR A 329 30.12 11.03 -32.00
C THR A 329 29.51 9.90 -32.84
N LYS A 330 29.79 8.65 -32.46
CA LYS A 330 29.22 7.47 -33.10
C LYS A 330 27.71 7.35 -32.86
N ILE A 331 27.26 7.63 -31.64
CA ILE A 331 25.83 7.55 -31.30
C ILE A 331 25.03 8.61 -32.07
N GLU A 332 25.57 9.82 -32.23
CA GLU A 332 24.95 10.89 -33.00
C GLU A 332 24.94 10.61 -34.50
N SER A 333 25.95 9.90 -35.02
CA SER A 333 25.96 9.43 -36.42
C SER A 333 25.10 8.18 -36.67
N GLY A 334 24.43 7.66 -35.64
CA GLY A 334 23.55 6.48 -35.74
C GLY A 334 24.29 5.14 -35.79
N GLU A 335 25.57 5.12 -35.42
CA GLU A 335 26.37 3.91 -35.28
C GLU A 335 26.32 3.37 -33.84
N ASN A 336 26.79 2.14 -33.64
CA ASN A 336 26.98 1.61 -32.28
C ASN A 336 28.07 2.42 -31.57
N GLY A 337 27.82 2.79 -30.30
CA GLY A 337 28.74 3.60 -29.49
C GLY A 337 30.06 2.91 -29.09
N ILE A 338 30.35 1.71 -29.62
CA ILE A 338 31.56 0.93 -29.31
C ILE A 338 32.52 0.99 -30.50
#